data_AF-A0A524LFC3-F1
#
_entry.id   AF-A0A524LFC3-F1
#
_cell.length_a   1.000
_cell.length_b   1.000
_cell.length_c   1.000
_cell.angle_alpha   90.00
_cell.angle_beta   90.00
_cell.angle_gamma   90.00
#
_symmetry.space_group_name_H-M   'P 1'
#
loop_
_entity.id
_entity.type
_entity.pdbx_description
1 polymer ?
#
loop_
_entity_poly.entity_id
_entity_poly.type
_entity_poly.pdbx_seq_one_letter_code
_entity_poly.pdbx_strand_id
1 'polypeptide(L)' 'GATEELKLHVRGALALGHQPDDIIELFIHLLPYLGTPRMVHAMRCAGEVFNERAKA' A
#
# COMPACT_ATOMS: atom_id res chain seq x y z
N GLY A 1 5.49 2.06 12.22
CA GLY A 1 5.34 1.10 13.33
C GLY A 1 4.07 0.27 13.24
N ALA A 2 3.54 0.02 12.04
CA ALA A 2 2.41 -0.91 11.82
C ALA A 2 2.52 -1.48 10.39
N THR A 3 3.72 -1.97 10.06
CA THR A 3 4.07 -2.36 8.69
C THR A 3 3.31 -3.60 8.26
N GLU A 4 3.16 -4.58 9.16
CA GLU A 4 2.45 -5.82 8.87
C GLU A 4 0.94 -5.62 8.78
N GLU A 5 0.39 -4.74 9.61
CA GLU A 5 -1.01 -4.32 9.54
C GLU A 5 -1.30 -3.60 8.23
N LEU A 6 -0.39 -2.72 7.77
CA LEU A 6 -0.54 -2.05 6.48
C LEU A 6 -0.56 -3.08 5.34
N LYS A 7 0.37 -4.03 5.32
CA LYS A 7 0.39 -5.10 4.31
C LYS A 7 -0.87 -5.95 4.35
N LEU A 8 -1.39 -6.25 5.54
CA LEU A 8 -2.67 -6.96 5.70
C LEU A 8 -3.83 -6.20 5.04
N HIS A 9 -3.94 -4.89 5.27
CA HIS A 9 -4.99 -4.06 4.66
C HIS A 9 -4.80 -3.91 3.15
N VAL A 10 -3.56 -3.83 2.65
CA VAL A 10 -3.27 -3.83 1.21
C VAL A 10 -3.71 -5.15 0.56
N ARG A 11 -3.40 -6.30 1.18
CA ARG A 11 -3.90 -7.61 0.72
C ARG A 11 -5.43 -7.65 0.70
N GLY A 12 -6.07 -7.15 1.76
CA GLY A 12 -7.53 -7.05 1.85
C GLY A 12 -8.13 -6.20 0.74
N ALA A 13 -7.58 -5.00 0.49
CA ALA A 13 -8.05 -4.11 -0.57
C ALA A 13 -7.98 -4.79 -1.95
N LEU A 14 -6.86 -5.44 -2.27
CA LEU A 14 -6.72 -6.17 -3.54
C LEU A 14 -7.65 -7.40 -3.62
N ALA A 15 -8.00 -8.03 -2.50
CA ALA A 15 -8.95 -9.14 -2.47
C ALA A 15 -10.41 -8.67 -2.70
N LEU A 16 -10.71 -7.43 -2.32
CA LEU A 16 -12.00 -6.76 -2.58
C LEU A 16 -12.12 -6.23 -4.02
N GLY A 17 -11.08 -6.40 -4.85
CA GLY A 17 -11.10 -6.03 -6.27
C GLY A 17 -10.53 -4.64 -6.58
N HIS A 18 -9.97 -3.94 -5.59
CA HIS A 18 -9.21 -2.70 -5.84
C HIS A 18 -7.95 -2.99 -6.64
N GLN A 19 -7.59 -2.06 -7.52
CA GLN A 19 -6.37 -2.13 -8.31
C GLN A 19 -5.16 -1.62 -7.51
N PRO A 20 -3.94 -2.07 -7.84
CA PRO A 20 -2.73 -1.50 -7.27
C PRO A 20 -2.67 0.04 -7.39
N ASP A 21 -3.14 0.58 -8.51
CA ASP A 21 -3.16 2.02 -8.78
C ASP A 21 -4.06 2.78 -7.78
N ASP A 22 -5.21 2.23 -7.38
CA ASP A 22 -6.09 2.82 -6.36
C ASP A 22 -5.34 3.04 -5.02
N ILE A 23 -4.49 2.06 -4.67
CA ILE A 23 -3.74 2.06 -3.42
C ILE A 23 -2.59 3.08 -3.49
N ILE A 24 -1.92 3.18 -4.64
CA ILE A 24 -0.86 4.18 -4.85
C ILE A 24 -1.45 5.59 -4.86
N GLU A 25 -2.59 5.80 -5.52
CA GLU A 25 -3.29 7.08 -5.54
C GLU A 25 -3.71 7.52 -4.14
N LEU A 26 -4.22 6.58 -3.32
CA LEU A 26 -4.51 6.85 -1.91
C LEU A 26 -3.28 7.35 -1.14
N PHE A 27 -2.11 6.73 -1.32
CA PHE A 27 -0.89 7.20 -0.65
C PHE A 27 -0.43 8.57 -1.16
N ILE A 28 -0.58 8.86 -2.45
CA ILE A 28 -0.30 10.19 -3.00
C ILE A 28 -1.25 11.23 -2.39
N HIS A 29 -2.54 10.92 -2.31
CA HIS A 29 -3.54 11.79 -1.70
C HIS A 29 -3.23 12.10 -0.22
N LEU A 30 -2.66 11.15 0.50
CA LEU A 30 -2.30 11.29 1.90
C LEU A 30 -0.96 12.00 2.15
N LEU A 31 -0.14 12.24 1.11
CA LEU A 31 1.16 12.93 1.23
C LEU A 31 1.09 14.26 2.00
N PRO A 32 0.13 15.18 1.73
CA PRO A 32 0.09 16.48 2.40
C PRO A 32 -0.21 16.38 3.90
N TYR A 33 -0.88 15.30 4.33
CA TYR A 33 -1.35 15.12 5.70
C TYR A 33 -0.35 14.34 6.57
N LEU A 34 0.32 13.36 5.96
CA LEU A 34 1.17 12.40 6.67
C LEU A 34 2.67 12.60 6.40
N GLY A 35 3.00 13.40 5.38
CA GLY A 35 4.36 13.69 4.95
C GLY A 35 4.97 12.59 4.08
N THR A 36 5.93 13.01 3.25
CA THR A 36 6.66 12.16 2.31
C THR A 36 7.32 10.93 2.96
N PRO A 37 8.01 11.02 4.12
CA PRO A 37 8.71 9.87 4.68
C PRO A 37 7.79 8.68 4.99
N ARG A 38 6.58 8.95 5.51
CA ARG A 38 5.62 7.92 5.86
C ARG A 38 5.01 7.27 4.62
N MET A 39 4.68 8.07 3.61
CA MET A 39 4.08 7.55 2.37
C MET A 39 5.08 6.76 1.53
N VAL A 40 6.34 7.17 1.45
CA VAL A 40 7.38 6.37 0.78
C VAL A 40 7.55 5.02 1.46
N HIS A 41 7.54 4.97 2.80
CA HIS A 41 7.55 3.71 3.52
C HIS A 41 6.31 2.86 3.21
N ALA A 42 5.11 3.48 3.19
CA ALA A 42 3.87 2.79 2.86
C ALA A 42 3.87 2.20 1.43
N MET A 43 4.35 2.96 0.45
CA MET A 43 4.50 2.52 -0.94
C MET A 43 5.44 1.31 -1.07
N ARG A 44 6.56 1.30 -0.33
CA ARG A 44 7.47 0.14 -0.30
C ARG A 44 6.76 -1.11 0.24
N CYS A 45 6.01 -0.97 1.34
CA CYS A 45 5.26 -2.08 1.93
C CYS A 45 4.20 -2.62 0.96
N ALA A 46 3.47 -1.74 0.26
CA ALA A 46 2.50 -2.16 -0.74
C ALA A 46 3.17 -2.85 -1.95
N GLY A 47 4.33 -2.34 -2.39
CA GLY A 47 5.13 -2.97 -3.45
C GLY A 47 5.60 -4.39 -3.11
N GLU A 48 5.93 -4.66 -1.85
CA GLU A 48 6.21 -6.03 -1.38
C GLU A 48 4.99 -6.94 -1.57
N VAL A 49 3.80 -6.50 -1.17
CA VAL A 49 2.55 -7.26 -1.34
C VAL A 49 2.20 -7.47 -2.81
N PHE A 50 2.40 -6.46 -3.66
CA PHE A 50 2.15 -6.59 -5.10
C PHE A 50 3.06 -7.65 -5.73
N ASN A 51 4.34 -7.67 -5.33
CA ASN A 51 5.29 -8.68 -5.77
C ASN A 51 4.97 -10.09 -5.24
N GLU A 52 4.48 -10.21 -4.01
CA GLU A 52 4.00 -11.48 -3.45
C GLU A 52 2.85 -12.03 -4.29
N ARG A 53 1.86 -11.20 -4.61
CA ARG A 53 0.68 -11.60 -5.40
C ARG A 53 1.03 -11.93 -6.85
N ALA A 54 1.97 -11.21 -7.47
CA ALA A 54 2.38 -11.51 -8.84
C ALA A 54 3.14 -12.84 -8.99
N LYS A 55 3.68 -13.38 -7.89
CA LYS A 55 4.38 -14.68 -7.86
C LYS A 55 3.47 -15.85 -7.48
N ALA A 56 2.25 -15.58 -7.05
CA ALA A 56 1.24 -16.58 -6.68
C ALA A 56 0.32 -16.88 -7.88
#